data_AF-A0A2G9T841-F1
#
_entry.id   AF-A0A2G9T841-F1
#
_cell.length_a   1.000
_cell.length_b   1.000
_cell.length_c   1.000
_cell.angle_alpha   90.00
_cell.angle_beta   90.00
_cell.angle_gamma   90.00
#
_symmetry.space_group_name_H-M   'P 1'
#
loop_
_entity.id
_entity.type
_entity.pdbx_description
1 polymer ?
#
loop_
_entity_poly.entity_id
_entity_poly.type
_entity_poly.pdbx_seq_one_letter_code
_entity_poly.pdbx_strand_id
1 'polypeptide(L)'
;MIFVILLGFLLAVKAEEITVEVQGRFNCTTKQQDVPVHIELREHDLIGDDLLVWTSVKPQKLFQLKGTEDELFYINPYLVIMHMCKG
;
A
#
# COMPACT_ATOMS: atom_id res chain seq x y z
N MET A 1 27.39 -22.83 -30.62
CA MET A 1 26.08 -23.01 -29.96
C MET A 1 26.14 -22.98 -28.43
N ILE A 2 27.31 -23.12 -27.79
CA ILE A 2 27.45 -22.99 -26.31
C ILE A 2 27.53 -21.51 -25.84
N PHE A 3 28.12 -20.62 -26.66
CA PHE A 3 28.28 -19.20 -26.32
C PHE A 3 26.97 -18.40 -26.21
N VAL A 4 25.90 -18.85 -26.87
CA VAL A 4 24.60 -18.15 -26.88
C VAL A 4 23.83 -18.39 -25.57
N ILE A 5 24.04 -19.54 -24.93
CA ILE A 5 23.35 -19.92 -23.67
C ILE A 5 23.95 -19.16 -22.48
N LEU A 6 25.25 -18.86 -22.51
CA LEU A 6 25.94 -18.09 -21.47
C LEU A 6 25.57 -16.59 -21.46
N LEU A 7 25.15 -16.03 -22.59
CA LEU A 7 24.75 -14.62 -22.69
C LEU A 7 23.33 -14.36 -22.15
N GLY A 8 22.47 -15.39 -22.09
CA GLY A 8 21.08 -15.27 -21.62
C GLY A 8 20.92 -15.14 -20.09
N PHE A 9 21.97 -15.42 -19.31
CA PHE A 9 21.94 -15.40 -17.84
C PHE A 9 22.27 -14.03 -17.21
N LEU A 10 22.54 -12.99 -18.00
CA LEU A 10 22.98 -11.68 -17.49
C LEU A 10 21.84 -10.67 -17.23
N LEU A 11 20.57 -11.07 -17.40
CA LEU A 11 19.41 -10.22 -17.11
C LEU A 11 18.67 -10.71 -15.85
N ALA A 12 19.39 -10.87 -14.74
CA ALA A 12 18.75 -11.04 -13.45
C ALA A 12 18.16 -9.69 -13.03
N VAL A 13 16.85 -9.51 -13.26
CA VAL A 13 16.09 -8.38 -12.69
C VAL A 13 16.03 -8.61 -11.18
N LYS A 14 16.72 -7.77 -10.40
CA LYS A 14 16.65 -7.80 -8.94
C LYS A 14 15.46 -6.94 -8.53
N ALA A 15 14.32 -7.57 -8.24
CA ALA A 15 13.27 -6.93 -7.46
C ALA A 15 13.72 -6.85 -5.99
N GLU A 16 13.37 -5.76 -5.32
CA GLU A 16 13.65 -5.50 -3.92
C GLU A 16 12.36 -5.54 -3.13
N GLU A 17 12.26 -6.49 -2.20
CA GLU A 17 11.10 -6.60 -1.31
C GLU A 17 11.13 -5.44 -0.30
N ILE A 18 10.13 -4.57 -0.36
CA ILE A 18 9.98 -3.41 0.53
C ILE A 18 8.70 -3.59 1.34
N THR A 19 8.79 -3.41 2.66
CA THR A 19 7.65 -3.47 3.56
C THR A 19 7.34 -2.09 4.14
N VAL A 20 6.08 -1.68 4.03
CA VAL A 20 5.56 -0.42 4.56
C VAL A 20 4.59 -0.71 5.69
N GLU A 21 4.81 -0.08 6.84
CA GLU A 21 3.91 -0.13 7.98
C GLU A 21 3.40 1.26 8.34
N VAL A 22 2.08 1.40 8.44
CA VAL A 22 1.40 2.65 8.78
C VAL A 22 0.49 2.43 9.98
N GLN A 23 0.64 3.26 11.00
CA GLN A 23 -0.24 3.29 12.16
C GLN A 23 -0.90 4.66 12.28
N GLY A 24 -2.17 4.68 12.66
CA GLY A 24 -2.90 5.93 12.76
C GLY A 24 -4.24 5.83 13.47
N ARG A 25 -4.94 6.97 13.50
CA ARG A 25 -6.30 7.11 14.03
C ARG A 25 -7.06 8.10 13.16
N PHE A 26 -8.24 7.71 12.70
CA PHE A 26 -9.13 8.62 11.99
C PHE A 26 -10.05 9.34 12.98
N ASN A 27 -10.01 10.68 12.99
CA ASN A 27 -10.80 11.50 13.91
C ASN A 27 -12.04 12.09 13.21
N CYS A 28 -13.20 11.93 13.83
CA CYS A 28 -14.47 12.48 13.35
C CYS A 28 -15.23 13.09 14.52
N THR A 29 -15.56 14.37 14.45
CA THR A 29 -16.23 15.14 15.54
C THR A 29 -17.76 15.13 15.41
N THR A 30 -18.30 14.54 14.35
CA THR A 30 -19.73 14.55 14.04
C THR A 30 -20.42 13.26 14.51
N LYS A 31 -21.75 13.20 14.43
CA LYS A 31 -22.55 12.02 14.87
C LYS A 31 -22.23 10.73 14.11
N GLN A 32 -21.44 10.80 13.03
CA GLN A 32 -21.02 9.67 12.21
C GLN A 32 -19.90 8.81 12.84
N GLN A 33 -19.60 8.99 14.13
CA GLN A 33 -18.55 8.23 14.86
C GLN A 33 -18.76 6.71 14.87
N ASP A 34 -19.97 6.23 14.57
CA ASP A 34 -20.26 4.79 14.54
C ASP A 34 -20.10 4.14 13.16
N VAL A 35 -19.94 4.94 12.09
CA VAL A 35 -19.76 4.42 10.73
C VAL A 35 -18.28 4.10 10.51
N PRO A 36 -17.92 2.85 10.18
CA PRO A 36 -16.54 2.49 9.89
C PRO A 36 -15.96 3.29 8.73
N VAL A 37 -14.67 3.60 8.84
CA VAL A 37 -13.84 4.23 7.82
C VAL A 37 -13.07 3.13 7.12
N HIS A 38 -13.14 3.09 5.79
CA HIS A 38 -12.34 2.17 5.00
C HIS A 38 -11.03 2.85 4.61
N ILE A 39 -9.92 2.17 4.87
CA ILE A 39 -8.58 2.69 4.67
C ILE A 39 -7.80 1.67 3.85
N GLU A 40 -7.23 2.12 2.75
CA GLU A 40 -6.35 1.33 1.89
C GLU A 40 -4.94 1.91 1.96
N LEU A 41 -3.94 1.04 2.06
CA LEU A 41 -2.56 1.35 1.75
C LEU A 41 -2.30 0.88 0.32
N ARG A 42 -1.95 1.83 -0.53
CA ARG A 42 -1.67 1.60 -1.95
C ARG A 42 -0.27 2.04 -2.32
N GLU A 43 0.21 1.49 -3.42
CA GLU A 43 1.45 1.87 -4.09
C GLU A 43 1.08 2.61 -5.39
N HIS A 44 1.80 3.68 -5.72
CA HIS A 44 1.63 4.35 -7.02
C HIS A 44 2.66 3.89 -8.04
N ASP A 45 2.14 3.26 -9.08
CA ASP A 45 2.95 2.55 -10.05
C ASP A 45 2.80 3.12 -11.47
N LEU A 46 3.78 2.85 -12.34
CA LEU A 46 3.75 3.36 -13.72
C LEU A 46 2.56 2.81 -14.52
N ILE A 47 2.11 1.60 -14.19
CA ILE A 47 1.00 0.91 -14.87
C ILE A 47 -0.03 0.43 -13.85
N GLY A 48 -0.70 1.40 -13.24
CA GLY A 48 -1.85 1.16 -12.36
C GLY A 48 -1.44 0.89 -10.93
N ASP A 49 -2.15 1.53 -10.01
CA ASP A 49 -1.78 1.52 -8.60
C ASP A 49 -2.18 0.21 -7.91
N ASP A 50 -1.26 -0.34 -7.13
CA ASP A 50 -1.45 -1.59 -6.42
C ASP A 50 -2.07 -1.38 -5.03
N LEU A 51 -2.97 -2.30 -4.66
CA LEU A 51 -3.53 -2.37 -3.32
C LEU A 51 -2.68 -3.30 -2.47
N LEU A 52 -1.87 -2.73 -1.56
CA LEU A 52 -1.02 -3.51 -0.68
C LEU A 52 -1.82 -4.18 0.45
N VAL A 53 -2.66 -3.40 1.14
CA VAL A 53 -3.52 -3.89 2.22
C VAL A 53 -4.64 -2.90 2.50
N TRP A 54 -5.74 -3.36 3.07
CA TRP A 54 -6.84 -2.50 3.51
C TRP A 54 -7.37 -2.90 4.88
N THR A 55 -8.08 -1.99 5.52
CA THR A 55 -8.80 -2.25 6.76
C THR A 55 -10.07 -1.39 6.83
N SER A 56 -10.98 -1.81 7.70
CA SER A 56 -12.14 -1.02 8.11
C SER A 56 -12.09 -0.81 9.61
N VAL A 57 -12.07 0.45 10.04
CA VAL A 57 -11.88 0.82 11.45
C VAL A 57 -12.93 1.84 11.87
N LYS A 58 -13.48 1.70 13.08
CA LYS A 58 -14.35 2.75 13.62
C LYS A 58 -13.54 4.04 13.86
N PRO A 59 -14.12 5.22 13.64
CA PRO A 59 -13.53 6.49 14.06
C PRO A 59 -13.02 6.43 15.50
N GLN A 60 -11.95 7.16 15.80
CA GLN A 60 -11.26 7.23 17.09
C GLN A 60 -10.52 5.95 17.52
N LYS A 61 -10.66 4.82 16.81
CA LYS A 61 -9.87 3.61 17.05
C LYS A 61 -8.56 3.66 16.28
N LEU A 62 -7.54 3.00 16.83
CA LEU A 62 -6.24 2.83 16.17
C LEU A 62 -6.40 1.84 15.01
N PHE A 63 -5.71 2.12 13.91
CA PHE A 63 -5.49 1.18 12.83
C PHE A 63 -3.99 0.99 12.59
N GLN A 64 -3.64 -0.18 12.09
CA GLN A 64 -2.30 -0.55 11.64
C GLN A 64 -2.45 -1.29 10.32
N LEU A 65 -1.71 -0.84 9.32
CA LEU A 65 -1.63 -1.43 8.00
C LEU A 65 -0.18 -1.81 7.76
N LYS A 66 0.05 -3.04 7.30
CA LYS A 66 1.38 -3.52 6.90
C LYS A 66 1.24 -4.18 5.53
N GLY A 67 1.88 -3.59 4.53
CA GLY A 67 1.92 -4.08 3.16
C GLY A 67 3.35 -4.32 2.72
N THR A 68 3.54 -5.21 1.75
CA THR A 68 4.84 -5.57 1.18
C THR A 68 4.71 -5.58 -0.32
N GLU A 69 5.69 -5.02 -1.02
CA GLU A 69 5.73 -4.93 -2.48
C GLU A 69 7.14 -5.23 -3.01
N ASP A 70 7.23 -5.76 -4.23
CA ASP A 70 8.49 -6.10 -4.89
C ASP A 70 8.86 -5.03 -5.93
N GLU A 71 9.74 -4.11 -5.54
CA GLU A 71 10.05 -2.92 -6.33
C GLU A 71 11.38 -3.01 -7.07
N LEU A 72 11.44 -2.49 -8.31
CA LEU A 72 12.71 -2.42 -9.05
C LEU A 72 13.54 -1.18 -8.66
N PHE A 73 12.89 -0.09 -8.23
CA PHE A 73 13.57 1.18 -7.97
C PHE A 73 13.16 1.84 -6.65
N TYR A 74 11.91 2.24 -6.49
CA TYR A 74 11.43 2.99 -5.31
C TYR A 74 9.93 2.79 -5.12
N ILE A 75 9.49 2.81 -3.86
CA ILE A 75 8.08 2.70 -3.48
C ILE A 75 7.45 4.09 -3.30
N ASN A 76 6.20 4.27 -3.74
CA ASN A 76 5.43 5.51 -3.57
C ASN A 76 4.12 5.25 -2.81
N PRO A 77 4.18 4.93 -1.50
CA PRO A 77 3.01 4.51 -0.76
C PRO A 77 2.08 5.68 -0.43
N TYR A 78 0.78 5.46 -0.51
CA TYR A 78 -0.24 6.44 -0.13
C TYR A 78 -1.46 5.77 0.52
N LEU A 79 -2.26 6.56 1.23
CA LEU A 79 -3.51 6.10 1.84
C LEU A 79 -4.73 6.58 1.05
N VAL A 80 -5.65 5.68 0.76
CA VAL A 80 -7.01 6.03 0.33
C VAL A 80 -7.94 5.88 1.54
N ILE A 81 -8.54 6.99 1.97
CA ILE A 81 -9.43 7.04 3.14
C ILE A 81 -10.85 7.37 2.67
N MET A 82 -11.75 6.41 2.78
CA MET A 82 -13.17 6.57 2.43
C MET A 82 -14.00 6.70 3.71
N HIS A 83 -14.66 7.84 3.88
CA HIS A 83 -15.40 8.18 5.09
C HIS A 83 -16.70 8.94 4.79
N MET A 84 -17.62 8.95 5.76
CA MET A 84 -18.87 9.72 5.71
C MET A 84 -18.87 10.95 6.65
N CYS A 85 -17.73 11.28 7.26
CA CYS A 85 -17.62 12.45 8.12
C CYS A 85 -17.80 13.75 7.30
N LYS A 86 -18.62 14.65 7.84
CA LYS A 86 -18.79 16.00 7.27
C LYS A 86 -17.64 16.89 7.76
N GLY A 87 -16.98 17.57 6.83
CA GLY A 87 -15.95 18.58 7.09
C GLY A 87 -16.53 19.90 7.54
#